data_AF-A0A967TNT0-F1
#
_entry.id   AF-A0A967TNT0-F1
#
_cell.length_a   1.000
_cell.length_b   1.000
_cell.length_c   1.000
_cell.angle_alpha   90.00
_cell.angle_beta   90.00
_cell.angle_gamma   90.00
#
_symmetry.space_group_name_H-M   'P 1'
#
loop_
_entity.id
_entity.type
_entity.pdbx_description
1 polymer ?
#
loop_
_entity_poly.entity_id
_entity_poly.type
_entity_poly.pdbx_seq_one_letter_code
_entity_poly.pdbx_strand_id
1 'polypeptide(L)'
;MPQWVRGAICRASRELDLASAARAAEPWELPTASMALVRERGGQLEYVTLGDCKAIVEDGGGVLVATENTRLEQLDRRLVEEIKALHRRGVRGFQDVFAALIGQLRAHRARVNTPGGYWVLGSSEAAADHLDMGVLDAGGVRHALLVSDGFYRLVDTFRLVTARELLQAAVDAGLGSLHAELRALEAADPDCTAHPRLKPADDATALLLRLGE
;
A
#
# COMPACT_ATOMS: atom_id res chain seq x y z
N MET A 1 9.44 -16.18 10.24
CA MET A 1 8.35 -16.24 9.25
C MET A 1 7.43 -17.41 9.54
N PRO A 2 6.12 -17.19 9.79
CA PRO A 2 5.18 -18.30 9.87
C PRO A 2 5.22 -19.07 8.54
N GLN A 3 5.64 -20.34 8.57
CA GLN A 3 5.86 -21.16 7.37
C GLN A 3 4.64 -21.20 6.44
N TRP A 4 3.43 -21.01 6.99
CA TRP A 4 2.20 -21.00 6.24
C TRP A 4 2.06 -19.78 5.30
N VAL A 5 2.54 -18.59 5.68
CA VAL A 5 2.45 -17.37 4.84
C VAL A 5 3.32 -17.54 3.61
N ARG A 6 4.59 -17.93 3.79
CA ARG A 6 5.47 -18.27 2.66
C ARG A 6 4.85 -19.34 1.78
N GLY A 7 4.37 -20.43 2.38
CA GLY A 7 3.76 -21.52 1.64
C GLY A 7 2.57 -21.06 0.79
N ALA A 8 1.73 -20.16 1.32
CA ALA A 8 0.62 -19.58 0.58
C ALA A 8 1.10 -18.68 -0.58
N ILE A 9 2.07 -17.80 -0.33
CA ILE A 9 2.67 -16.94 -1.37
C ILE A 9 3.28 -17.79 -2.47
N CYS A 10 4.13 -18.76 -2.15
CA CYS A 10 4.78 -19.60 -3.15
C CYS A 10 3.76 -20.37 -4.01
N ARG A 11 2.68 -20.90 -3.41
CA ARG A 11 1.62 -21.57 -4.18
C ARG A 11 0.91 -20.61 -5.13
N ALA A 12 0.49 -19.44 -4.63
CA ALA A 12 -0.18 -18.43 -5.45
C ALA A 12 0.73 -17.91 -6.57
N SER A 13 2.01 -17.68 -6.29
CA SER A 13 3.01 -17.27 -7.28
C SER A 13 3.16 -18.28 -8.40
N ARG A 14 3.22 -19.59 -8.09
CA ARG A 14 3.30 -20.66 -9.11
C ARG A 14 2.05 -20.71 -9.99
N GLU A 15 0.87 -20.64 -9.38
CA GLU A 15 -0.38 -20.64 -10.14
C GLU A 15 -0.44 -19.45 -11.10
N LEU A 16 0.00 -18.28 -10.63
CA LEU A 16 0.05 -17.09 -11.46
C LEU A 16 1.10 -17.16 -12.57
N ASP A 17 2.30 -17.68 -12.28
CA ASP A 17 3.37 -17.85 -13.26
C ASP A 17 2.94 -18.78 -14.40
N LEU A 18 2.33 -19.92 -14.06
CA LEU A 18 1.76 -20.86 -15.03
C LEU A 18 0.67 -20.21 -15.90
N ALA A 19 -0.24 -19.45 -15.31
CA ALA A 19 -1.29 -18.75 -16.03
C ALA A 19 -0.74 -17.64 -16.95
N SER A 20 0.37 -17.01 -16.56
CA SER A 20 1.00 -15.91 -17.29
C SER A 20 1.84 -16.39 -18.47
N ALA A 21 2.58 -17.49 -18.30
CA ALA A 21 3.37 -18.12 -19.36
C ALA A 21 2.52 -18.51 -20.58
N ALA A 22 1.26 -18.92 -20.35
CA ALA A 22 0.32 -19.26 -21.42
C ALA A 22 -0.06 -18.06 -22.32
N ARG A 23 0.21 -16.82 -21.90
CA ARG A 23 -0.23 -15.60 -22.58
C ARG A 23 0.90 -14.78 -23.20
N ALA A 24 2.16 -15.20 -23.05
CA ALA A 24 3.34 -14.44 -23.47
C ALA A 24 3.31 -12.97 -22.99
N ALA A 25 2.82 -12.75 -21.77
CA ALA A 25 2.66 -11.42 -21.19
C ALA A 25 4.03 -10.79 -20.89
N GLU A 26 4.15 -9.49 -21.16
CA GLU A 26 5.31 -8.71 -20.75
C GLU A 26 5.36 -8.57 -19.21
N PRO A 27 6.54 -8.42 -18.59
CA PRO A 27 6.65 -8.33 -17.13
C PRO A 27 5.76 -7.25 -16.48
N TRP A 28 5.55 -6.13 -17.17
CA TRP A 28 4.70 -5.04 -16.67
C TRP A 28 3.19 -5.32 -16.76
N GLU A 29 2.78 -6.34 -17.52
CA GLU A 29 1.39 -6.81 -17.66
C GLU A 29 1.00 -7.81 -16.57
N LEU A 30 1.97 -8.40 -15.88
CA LEU A 30 1.72 -9.39 -14.84
C LEU A 30 0.97 -8.75 -13.66
N PRO A 31 -0.07 -9.43 -13.13
CA PRO A 31 -0.81 -8.91 -12.00
C PRO A 31 0.06 -8.98 -10.75
N THR A 32 -0.12 -7.96 -9.92
CA THR A 32 0.62 -7.76 -8.68
C THR A 32 -0.32 -7.28 -7.60
N ALA A 33 0.04 -7.54 -6.35
CA ALA A 33 -0.73 -7.06 -5.21
C ALA A 33 0.16 -6.70 -4.02
N SER A 34 -0.29 -5.71 -3.25
CA SER A 34 0.24 -5.44 -1.91
C SER A 34 -0.59 -6.18 -0.87
N MET A 35 0.00 -6.42 0.30
CA MET A 35 -0.63 -7.16 1.39
C MET A 35 -0.29 -6.52 2.72
N ALA A 36 -1.29 -6.42 3.59
CA ALA A 36 -1.10 -6.25 5.02
C ALA A 36 -1.97 -7.29 5.72
N LEU A 37 -1.37 -8.01 6.68
CA LEU A 37 -2.01 -9.08 7.42
C LEU A 37 -1.66 -8.92 8.89
N VAL A 38 -2.66 -9.10 9.74
CA VAL A 38 -2.49 -9.19 11.19
C VAL A 38 -3.19 -10.45 11.70
N ARG A 39 -2.56 -11.13 12.65
CA ARG A 39 -3.09 -12.36 13.25
C ARG A 39 -2.84 -12.35 14.76
N GLU A 40 -3.91 -12.49 15.54
CA GLU A 40 -3.80 -12.77 16.97
C GLU A 40 -3.71 -14.29 17.20
N ARG A 41 -2.71 -14.73 17.99
CA ARG A 41 -2.58 -16.13 18.38
C ARG A 41 -1.83 -16.26 19.72
N GLY A 42 -2.46 -16.89 20.70
CA GLY A 42 -1.79 -17.25 21.96
C GLY A 42 -1.24 -16.05 22.73
N GLY A 43 -1.99 -14.93 22.75
CA GLY A 43 -1.57 -13.69 23.41
C GLY A 43 -0.55 -12.87 22.62
N GLN A 44 -0.26 -13.22 21.37
CA GLN A 44 0.64 -12.48 20.49
C GLN A 44 -0.11 -11.93 19.29
N LEU A 45 0.30 -10.74 18.85
CA LEU A 45 -0.15 -10.14 17.59
C LEU A 45 0.99 -10.20 16.57
N GLU A 46 0.82 -11.03 15.56
CA GLU A 46 1.74 -11.10 14.43
C GLU A 46 1.28 -10.16 13.33
N TYR A 47 2.21 -9.41 12.72
CA TYR A 47 1.94 -8.64 11.51
C TYR A 47 2.85 -9.07 10.36
N VAL A 48 2.32 -8.97 9.14
CA VAL A 48 3.06 -9.20 7.90
C VAL A 48 2.60 -8.19 6.86
N THR A 49 3.55 -7.47 6.24
CA THR A 49 3.27 -6.57 5.13
C THR A 49 4.20 -6.83 3.94
N LEU A 50 3.72 -6.51 2.74
CA LEU A 50 4.47 -6.53 1.49
C LEU A 50 3.86 -5.53 0.52
N GLY A 51 4.69 -4.80 -0.23
CA GLY A 51 4.21 -3.71 -1.07
C GLY A 51 3.98 -2.43 -0.26
N ASP A 52 2.86 -1.75 -0.51
CA ASP A 52 2.51 -0.42 0.01
C ASP A 52 1.30 -0.40 0.96
N CYS A 53 0.63 -1.55 1.16
CA CYS A 53 -0.34 -1.69 2.25
C CYS A 53 0.36 -1.55 3.60
N LYS A 54 -0.32 -0.96 4.59
CA LYS A 54 0.25 -0.68 5.92
C LYS A 54 -0.57 -1.33 7.02
N ALA A 55 0.11 -1.76 8.07
CA ALA A 55 -0.50 -2.11 9.34
C ALA A 55 -0.08 -1.10 10.40
N ILE A 56 -1.06 -0.42 11.00
CA ILE A 56 -0.87 0.58 12.04
C ILE A 56 -1.36 -0.05 13.35
N VAL A 57 -0.47 -0.18 14.31
CA VAL A 57 -0.76 -0.81 15.61
C VAL A 57 -0.37 0.15 16.71
N GLU A 58 -1.26 0.38 17.67
CA GLU A 58 -0.93 1.13 18.87
C GLU A 58 -0.83 0.19 20.07
N ASP A 59 0.29 0.26 20.78
CA ASP A 59 0.51 -0.41 22.06
C ASP A 59 0.84 0.60 23.17
N GLY A 60 1.00 0.11 24.41
CA GLY A 60 1.39 0.94 25.55
C GLY A 60 2.74 1.67 25.40
N GLY A 61 3.54 1.37 24.38
CA GLY A 61 4.83 1.99 24.06
C GLY A 61 4.78 2.98 22.88
N GLY A 62 3.71 3.03 22.09
CA GLY A 62 3.56 3.98 20.99
C GLY A 62 2.77 3.46 19.80
N VAL A 63 2.90 4.15 18.66
CA VAL A 63 2.31 3.71 17.39
C VAL A 63 3.39 3.11 16.52
N LEU A 64 3.23 1.83 16.21
CA LEU A 64 3.98 1.13 15.18
C LEU A 64 3.25 1.30 13.85
N VAL A 65 3.97 1.74 12.82
CA VAL A 65 3.54 1.63 11.43
C VAL A 65 4.42 0.59 10.77
N ALA A 66 3.91 -0.62 10.59
CA ALA A 66 4.63 -1.68 9.91
C ALA A 66 4.61 -1.42 8.41
N THR A 67 5.77 -1.04 7.88
CA THR A 67 6.12 -0.97 6.46
C THR A 67 7.61 -0.64 6.33
N GLU A 68 8.44 -1.61 5.95
CA GLU A 68 9.81 -1.33 5.48
C GLU A 68 9.90 -1.38 3.95
N ASN A 69 9.03 -0.66 3.23
CA ASN A 69 9.17 -0.53 1.77
C ASN A 69 9.70 0.84 1.33
N THR A 70 10.88 1.19 1.84
CA THR A 70 11.57 2.45 1.51
C THR A 70 11.74 2.69 0.02
N ARG A 71 11.77 1.62 -0.79
CA ARG A 71 11.96 1.70 -2.24
C ARG A 71 10.70 2.12 -2.98
N LEU A 72 9.53 1.57 -2.63
CA LEU A 72 8.24 2.01 -3.19
C LEU A 72 8.02 3.50 -2.88
N GLU A 73 8.22 3.90 -1.63
CA GLU A 73 8.07 5.30 -1.22
C GLU A 73 9.03 6.25 -1.97
N GLN A 74 10.22 5.78 -2.35
CA GLN A 74 11.14 6.55 -3.19
C GLN A 74 10.66 6.66 -4.64
N LEU A 75 10.07 5.59 -5.18
CA LEU A 75 9.51 5.59 -6.54
C LEU A 75 8.30 6.52 -6.62
N ASP A 76 7.41 6.49 -5.63
CA ASP A 76 6.25 7.38 -5.56
C ASP A 76 6.67 8.84 -5.44
N ARG A 77 7.65 9.14 -4.59
CA ARG A 77 8.21 10.49 -4.49
C ARG A 77 8.76 11.00 -5.83
N ARG A 78 9.45 10.15 -6.60
CA ARG A 78 9.95 10.53 -7.94
C ARG A 78 8.82 10.76 -8.92
N LEU A 79 7.82 9.89 -8.93
CA LEU A 79 6.63 10.03 -9.77
C LEU A 79 5.90 11.35 -9.47
N VAL A 80 5.74 11.69 -8.20
CA VAL A 80 5.16 12.97 -7.76
C VAL A 80 5.96 14.18 -8.28
N GLU A 81 7.29 14.14 -8.25
CA GLU A 81 8.13 15.22 -8.77
C GLU A 81 8.02 15.39 -10.30
N GLU A 82 7.88 14.29 -11.03
CA GLU A 82 7.64 14.33 -12.48
C GLU A 82 6.26 14.89 -12.82
N ILE A 83 5.23 14.50 -12.06
CA ILE A 83 3.89 15.07 -12.19
C ILE A 83 3.94 16.59 -11.94
N LYS A 84 4.64 17.04 -10.90
CA LYS A 84 4.86 18.48 -10.67
C LYS A 84 5.58 19.15 -11.83
N ALA A 85 6.57 18.49 -12.44
CA ALA A 85 7.27 19.02 -13.60
C ALA A 85 6.37 19.14 -14.84
N LEU A 86 5.52 18.15 -15.09
CA LEU A 86 4.48 18.20 -16.12
C LEU A 86 3.49 19.33 -15.85
N HIS A 87 3.09 19.51 -14.58
CA HIS A 87 2.21 20.61 -14.20
C HIS A 87 2.86 21.99 -14.45
N ARG A 88 4.16 22.16 -14.18
CA ARG A 88 4.87 23.41 -14.53
C ARG A 88 4.91 23.68 -16.04
N ARG A 89 4.80 22.64 -16.87
CA ARG A 89 4.76 22.73 -18.35
C ARG A 89 3.34 22.88 -18.92
N GLY A 90 2.33 23.01 -18.06
CA GLY A 90 0.94 23.18 -18.48
C GLY A 90 0.19 21.89 -18.79
N VAL A 91 0.80 20.71 -18.63
CA VAL A 91 0.09 19.43 -18.76
C VAL A 91 -0.82 19.28 -17.53
N ARG A 92 -2.10 19.00 -17.74
CA ARG A 92 -3.13 18.87 -16.69
C ARG A 92 -4.04 17.70 -17.00
N GLY A 93 -4.77 17.26 -15.97
CA GLY A 93 -5.72 16.16 -16.10
C GLY A 93 -5.03 14.80 -16.12
N PHE A 94 -5.75 13.82 -15.56
CA PHE A 94 -5.24 12.46 -15.40
C PHE A 94 -4.76 11.84 -16.72
N GLN A 95 -5.55 11.97 -17.79
CA GLN A 95 -5.26 11.30 -19.05
C GLN A 95 -3.96 11.79 -19.70
N ASP A 96 -3.73 13.10 -19.74
CA ASP A 96 -2.53 13.67 -20.37
C ASP A 96 -1.28 13.41 -19.53
N VAL A 97 -1.39 13.53 -18.20
CA VAL A 97 -0.29 13.18 -17.28
C VAL A 97 0.05 11.69 -17.38
N PHE A 98 -0.96 10.81 -17.40
CA PHE A 98 -0.77 9.37 -17.54
C PHE A 98 -0.14 9.02 -18.90
N ALA A 99 -0.63 9.60 -19.99
CA ALA A 99 -0.06 9.40 -21.33
C ALA A 99 1.41 9.84 -21.41
N ALA A 100 1.76 10.93 -20.74
CA ALA A 100 3.15 11.41 -20.67
C ALA A 100 4.06 10.47 -19.86
N LEU A 101 3.52 9.74 -18.88
CA LEU A 101 4.30 8.92 -17.95
C LEU A 101 4.21 7.41 -18.22
N ILE A 102 3.35 6.95 -19.14
CA ILE A 102 3.05 5.52 -19.32
C ILE A 102 4.29 4.67 -19.62
N GLY A 103 5.24 5.19 -20.41
CA GLY A 103 6.50 4.51 -20.70
C GLY A 103 7.33 4.25 -19.44
N GLN A 104 7.40 5.25 -18.56
CA GLN A 104 8.09 5.13 -17.28
C GLN A 104 7.35 4.22 -16.30
N LEU A 105 6.04 4.32 -16.21
CA LEU A 105 5.22 3.44 -15.36
C LEU A 105 5.39 1.98 -15.76
N ARG A 106 5.43 1.68 -17.07
CA ARG A 106 5.74 0.33 -17.58
C ARG A 106 7.16 -0.09 -17.23
N ALA A 107 8.16 0.79 -17.41
CA ALA A 107 9.55 0.49 -17.05
C ALA A 107 9.73 0.25 -15.55
N HIS A 108 8.97 0.93 -14.68
CA HIS A 108 8.94 0.69 -13.25
C HIS A 108 8.30 -0.67 -12.93
N ARG A 109 7.12 -0.97 -13.50
CA ARG A 109 6.43 -2.26 -13.31
C ARG A 109 7.26 -3.44 -13.81
N ALA A 110 8.05 -3.27 -14.87
CA ALA A 110 8.95 -4.31 -15.36
C ALA A 110 10.09 -4.68 -14.38
N ARG A 111 10.28 -3.91 -13.29
CA ARG A 111 11.24 -4.18 -12.22
C ARG A 111 10.59 -4.77 -10.96
N VAL A 112 9.31 -5.13 -11.02
CA VAL A 112 8.65 -5.86 -9.93
C VAL A 112 9.40 -7.15 -9.66
N ASN A 113 9.64 -7.45 -8.38
CA ASN A 113 10.24 -8.68 -7.89
C ASN A 113 11.60 -9.02 -8.52
N THR A 114 12.37 -7.99 -8.91
CA THR A 114 13.76 -8.13 -9.37
C THR A 114 14.73 -7.49 -8.39
N PRO A 115 15.98 -7.97 -8.29
CA PRO A 115 17.04 -7.24 -7.58
C PRO A 115 17.15 -5.77 -8.03
N GLY A 116 17.20 -4.84 -7.07
CA GLY A 116 17.21 -3.40 -7.34
C GLY A 116 15.86 -2.78 -7.73
N GLY A 117 14.83 -3.61 -7.89
CA GLY A 117 13.43 -3.24 -8.04
C GLY A 117 12.72 -3.09 -6.70
N TYR A 118 11.45 -3.50 -6.65
CA TYR A 118 10.63 -3.52 -5.44
C TYR A 118 9.82 -4.82 -5.36
N TRP A 119 9.39 -5.17 -4.14
CA TRP A 119 8.79 -6.47 -3.85
C TRP A 119 7.30 -6.36 -3.53
N VAL A 120 6.50 -7.18 -4.20
CA VAL A 120 5.04 -7.27 -4.10
C VAL A 120 4.61 -8.73 -4.32
N LEU A 121 3.39 -9.09 -3.93
CA LEU A 121 2.82 -10.37 -4.34
C LEU A 121 2.70 -10.41 -5.87
N GLY A 122 3.07 -11.54 -6.47
CA GLY A 122 3.10 -11.72 -7.92
C GLY A 122 3.66 -13.09 -8.30
N SER A 123 4.12 -13.24 -9.53
CA SER A 123 4.61 -14.52 -10.09
C SER A 123 5.98 -14.98 -9.58
N SER A 124 6.59 -14.26 -8.63
CA SER A 124 7.92 -14.60 -8.09
C SER A 124 7.80 -15.08 -6.65
N GLU A 125 8.19 -16.33 -6.41
CA GLU A 125 8.27 -16.91 -5.05
C GLU A 125 9.24 -16.15 -4.14
N ALA A 126 10.26 -15.50 -4.73
CA ALA A 126 11.24 -14.72 -3.99
C ALA A 126 10.61 -13.54 -3.24
N ALA A 127 9.43 -13.08 -3.65
CA ALA A 127 8.68 -12.05 -2.90
C ALA A 127 8.43 -12.44 -1.44
N ALA A 128 8.35 -13.74 -1.13
CA ALA A 128 8.20 -14.23 0.24
C ALA A 128 9.43 -13.96 1.12
N ASP A 129 10.62 -13.75 0.55
CA ASP A 129 11.85 -13.39 1.27
C ASP A 129 11.90 -11.91 1.68
N HIS A 130 10.98 -11.09 1.17
CA HIS A 130 10.97 -9.64 1.33
C HIS A 130 9.79 -9.11 2.15
N LEU A 131 9.14 -10.00 2.92
CA LEU A 131 8.08 -9.63 3.85
C LEU A 131 8.64 -8.81 5.01
N ASP A 132 7.99 -7.69 5.32
CA ASP A 132 8.17 -7.01 6.60
C ASP A 132 7.25 -7.67 7.63
N MET A 133 7.81 -8.08 8.76
CA MET A 133 7.07 -8.84 9.75
C MET A 133 7.61 -8.66 11.16
N GLY A 134 6.71 -8.82 12.13
CA GLY A 134 7.05 -8.77 13.53
C GLY A 134 5.97 -9.39 14.40
N VAL A 135 6.27 -9.45 15.69
CA VAL A 135 5.40 -10.00 16.73
C VAL A 135 5.37 -9.01 17.88
N LEU A 136 4.16 -8.69 18.33
CA LEU A 136 3.89 -7.82 19.47
C LEU A 136 3.17 -8.63 20.56
N ASP A 137 3.27 -8.18 21.81
CA ASP A 137 2.42 -8.67 22.88
C ASP A 137 1.00 -8.14 22.67
N ALA A 138 0.01 -9.03 22.55
CA ALA A 138 -1.37 -8.63 22.32
C ALA A 138 -1.99 -7.94 23.55
N GLY A 139 -1.49 -8.19 24.77
CA GLY A 139 -2.01 -7.59 26.00
C GLY A 139 -1.86 -6.06 26.04
N GLY A 140 -0.92 -5.52 25.26
CA GLY A 140 -0.72 -4.07 25.11
C GLY A 140 -1.50 -3.44 23.95
N VAL A 141 -2.08 -4.24 23.04
CA VAL A 141 -2.71 -3.74 21.81
C VAL A 141 -4.23 -3.80 21.94
N ARG A 142 -4.89 -2.66 21.76
CA ARG A 142 -6.37 -2.58 21.72
C ARG A 142 -6.92 -2.54 20.32
N HIS A 143 -6.19 -1.89 19.41
CA HIS A 143 -6.63 -1.64 18.05
C HIS A 143 -5.49 -1.83 17.07
N ALA A 144 -5.81 -2.39 15.92
CA ALA A 144 -4.93 -2.42 14.76
C ALA A 144 -5.72 -1.98 13.52
N LEU A 145 -5.11 -1.16 12.68
CA LEU A 145 -5.71 -0.66 11.45
C LEU A 145 -4.86 -1.11 10.25
N LEU A 146 -5.47 -1.88 9.35
CA LEU A 146 -4.89 -2.25 8.07
C LEU A 146 -5.45 -1.33 6.99
N VAL A 147 -4.59 -0.78 6.14
CA VAL A 147 -5.01 0.14 5.06
C VAL A 147 -4.27 -0.16 3.75
N SER A 148 -4.97 0.01 2.63
CA SER A 148 -4.32 0.19 1.33
C SER A 148 -3.66 1.56 1.23
N ASP A 149 -2.73 1.72 0.30
CA ASP A 149 -2.14 3.01 -0.07
C ASP A 149 -3.22 4.05 -0.41
N GLY A 150 -4.26 3.66 -1.15
CA GLY A 150 -5.38 4.53 -1.49
C GLY A 150 -6.13 5.10 -0.29
N PHE A 151 -6.30 4.34 0.79
CA PHE A 151 -6.89 4.85 2.04
C PHE A 151 -5.89 5.67 2.86
N TYR A 152 -4.61 5.26 2.84
CA TYR A 152 -3.53 5.95 3.54
C TYR A 152 -3.18 7.33 2.96
N ARG A 153 -3.77 7.69 1.81
CA ARG A 153 -3.70 9.05 1.24
C ARG A 153 -4.15 10.16 2.19
N LEU A 154 -5.01 9.87 3.17
CA LEU A 154 -5.33 10.79 4.26
C LEU A 154 -4.08 11.25 5.04
N VAL A 155 -3.05 10.40 5.10
CA VAL A 155 -1.80 10.63 5.83
C VAL A 155 -0.70 11.17 4.92
N ASP A 156 -0.37 10.48 3.83
CA ASP A 156 0.85 10.79 3.07
C ASP A 156 0.65 11.84 1.94
N THR A 157 -0.56 11.89 1.38
CA THR A 157 -0.90 12.69 0.20
C THR A 157 -1.60 13.97 0.60
N PHE A 158 -2.69 13.85 1.36
CA PHE A 158 -3.48 14.97 1.86
C PHE A 158 -2.91 15.55 3.16
N ARG A 159 -2.14 14.75 3.92
CA ARG A 159 -1.52 15.16 5.20
C ARG A 159 -2.52 15.76 6.18
N LEU A 160 -3.73 15.20 6.18
CA LEU A 160 -4.81 15.62 7.05
C LEU A 160 -4.56 15.15 8.50
N VAL A 161 -4.08 13.91 8.63
CA VAL A 161 -3.84 13.24 9.91
C VAL A 161 -2.50 12.51 9.88
N THR A 162 -1.90 12.31 11.05
CA THR A 162 -0.81 11.36 11.26
C THR A 162 -1.33 9.92 11.27
N ALA A 163 -0.46 8.92 11.18
CA ALA A 163 -0.87 7.51 11.28
C ALA A 163 -1.56 7.17 12.61
N ARG A 164 -1.09 7.77 13.71
CA ARG A 164 -1.71 7.66 15.04
C ARG A 164 -3.12 8.25 15.03
N GLU A 165 -3.26 9.47 14.53
CA GLU A 165 -4.56 10.15 14.46
C GLU A 165 -5.52 9.42 13.51
N LEU A 166 -5.03 8.80 12.43
CA LEU A 166 -5.85 7.97 11.55
C LEU A 166 -6.43 6.77 12.30
N LEU A 167 -5.61 6.05 13.09
CA LEU A 167 -6.07 4.94 13.91
C LEU A 167 -7.12 5.41 14.94
N GLN A 168 -6.84 6.51 15.65
CA GLN A 168 -7.76 7.06 16.65
C GLN A 168 -9.09 7.50 16.00
N ALA A 169 -9.04 8.21 14.88
CA ALA A 169 -10.23 8.62 14.16
C ALA A 169 -11.03 7.42 13.60
N ALA A 170 -10.36 6.34 13.19
CA ALA A 170 -11.03 5.11 12.79
C ALA A 170 -11.78 4.47 13.97
N VAL A 171 -11.22 4.53 15.18
CA VAL A 171 -11.85 4.05 16.41
C VAL A 171 -13.06 4.91 16.80
N ASP A 172 -12.92 6.24 16.73
CA ASP A 172 -13.90 7.20 17.26
C ASP A 172 -15.02 7.53 16.27
N ALA A 173 -14.67 7.83 15.01
CA ALA A 173 -15.60 8.29 13.98
C ALA A 173 -15.98 7.17 12.99
N GLY A 174 -15.24 6.07 12.98
CA GLY A 174 -15.46 4.94 12.09
C GLY A 174 -14.90 5.15 10.68
N LEU A 175 -14.62 4.03 10.00
CA LEU A 175 -14.01 4.02 8.67
C LEU A 175 -14.87 4.68 7.58
N GLY A 176 -16.21 4.64 7.73
CA GLY A 176 -17.13 5.26 6.77
C GLY A 176 -17.00 6.78 6.70
N SER A 177 -16.82 7.43 7.85
CA SER A 177 -16.62 8.88 7.92
C SER A 177 -15.29 9.29 7.27
N LEU A 178 -14.22 8.58 7.62
CA LEU A 178 -12.88 8.80 7.03
C LEU A 178 -12.87 8.57 5.51
N HIS A 179 -13.56 7.53 5.04
CA HIS A 179 -13.69 7.28 3.61
C HIS A 179 -14.45 8.42 2.91
N ALA A 180 -15.53 8.95 3.50
CA ALA A 180 -16.26 10.07 2.93
C ALA A 180 -15.39 11.34 2.86
N GLU A 181 -14.58 11.60 3.88
CA GLU A 181 -13.62 12.71 3.91
C GLU A 181 -12.53 12.56 2.85
N LEU A 182 -11.96 11.35 2.69
CA LEU A 182 -11.04 11.03 1.61
C LEU A 182 -11.62 11.38 0.24
N ARG A 183 -12.87 10.97 -0.04
CA ARG A 183 -13.53 11.27 -1.32
C ARG A 183 -13.83 12.76 -1.50
N ALA A 184 -14.15 13.48 -0.43
CA ALA A 184 -14.33 14.92 -0.49
C ALA A 184 -13.04 15.66 -0.86
N LEU A 185 -11.90 15.26 -0.26
CA LEU A 185 -10.58 15.80 -0.60
C LEU A 185 -10.19 15.50 -2.05
N GLU A 186 -10.47 14.29 -2.53
CA GLU A 186 -10.23 13.92 -3.93
C GLU A 186 -11.08 14.75 -4.90
N ALA A 187 -12.37 14.96 -4.59
CA ALA A 187 -13.29 15.73 -5.41
C ALA A 187 -12.95 17.23 -5.42
N ALA A 188 -12.33 17.75 -4.36
CA ALA A 188 -11.88 19.14 -4.29
C ALA A 188 -10.61 19.43 -5.13
N ASP A 189 -9.87 18.39 -5.53
CA ASP A 189 -8.66 18.51 -6.36
C ASP A 189 -8.69 17.51 -7.53
N PRO A 190 -9.63 17.66 -8.48
CA PRO A 190 -9.85 16.69 -9.56
C PRO A 190 -8.68 16.61 -10.55
N ASP A 191 -7.92 17.70 -10.70
CA ASP A 191 -6.74 17.77 -11.57
C ASP A 191 -5.44 17.42 -10.85
N CYS A 192 -5.51 16.99 -9.58
CA CYS A 192 -4.35 16.62 -8.77
C CYS A 192 -3.30 17.74 -8.66
N THR A 193 -3.71 19.00 -8.63
CA THR A 193 -2.79 20.14 -8.67
C THR A 193 -2.36 20.58 -7.28
N ALA A 194 -3.31 20.63 -6.33
CA ALA A 194 -3.03 20.98 -4.95
C ALA A 194 -2.28 19.85 -4.23
N HIS A 195 -2.66 18.61 -4.52
CA HIS A 195 -2.02 17.38 -4.03
C HIS A 195 -1.56 16.52 -5.21
N PRO A 196 -0.35 16.78 -5.76
CA PRO A 196 0.19 16.05 -6.91
C PRO A 196 0.24 14.54 -6.71
N ARG A 197 -0.47 13.82 -7.58
CA ARG A 197 -0.65 12.37 -7.57
C ARG A 197 -1.10 11.92 -8.94
N LEU A 198 -0.86 10.65 -9.29
CA LEU A 198 -1.11 10.17 -10.65
C LEU A 198 -2.59 10.19 -11.00
N LYS A 199 -3.46 9.67 -10.13
CA LYS A 199 -4.90 9.51 -10.38
C LYS A 199 -5.75 10.27 -9.35
N PRO A 200 -6.90 10.86 -9.76
CA PRO A 200 -7.75 11.64 -8.85
C PRO A 200 -8.23 10.82 -7.65
N ALA A 201 -8.67 9.59 -7.92
CA ALA A 201 -9.17 8.63 -6.95
C ALA A 201 -8.48 7.26 -7.07
N ASP A 202 -8.27 6.60 -5.93
CA ASP A 202 -7.81 5.21 -5.85
C ASP A 202 -8.88 4.30 -5.22
N ASP A 203 -8.73 2.98 -5.42
CA ASP A 203 -9.34 1.99 -4.56
C ASP A 203 -8.81 2.15 -3.14
N ALA A 204 -9.72 2.23 -2.17
CA ALA A 204 -9.39 2.54 -0.79
C ALA A 204 -10.02 1.50 0.13
N THR A 205 -9.19 0.68 0.77
CA THR A 205 -9.62 -0.36 1.70
C THR A 205 -9.02 -0.09 3.07
N ALA A 206 -9.84 -0.23 4.11
CA ALA A 206 -9.40 -0.18 5.49
C ALA A 206 -10.09 -1.27 6.32
N LEU A 207 -9.38 -1.85 7.28
CA LEU A 207 -9.89 -2.81 8.25
C LEU A 207 -9.43 -2.40 9.64
N LEU A 208 -10.39 -2.12 10.53
CA LEU A 208 -10.13 -1.89 11.94
C LEU A 208 -10.37 -3.19 12.71
N LEU A 209 -9.33 -3.68 13.36
CA LEU A 209 -9.38 -4.80 14.30
C LEU A 209 -9.46 -4.25 15.72
N ARG A 210 -10.39 -4.79 16.50
CA ARG A 210 -10.53 -4.53 17.94
C ARG A 210 -10.12 -5.82 18.67
N LEU A 211 -9.16 -5.72 19.57
CA LEU A 211 -8.58 -6.87 20.27
C LEU A 211 -8.98 -6.86 21.74
N GLY A 212 -9.31 -8.04 22.27
CA GLY A 212 -9.69 -8.22 23.66
C GLY A 212 -11.06 -7.63 24.05
N GLU A 213 -11.96 -7.47 23.07
CA GLU A 213 -13.41 -7.29 23.31
C GLU A 213 -14.11 -8.62 23.56
#